data_AF-A0A4Z2EBX8-F1
#
_entry.id   AF-A0A4Z2EBX8-F1
#
_cell.length_a   1.000
_cell.length_b   1.000
_cell.length_c   1.000
_cell.angle_alpha   90.00
_cell.angle_beta   90.00
_cell.angle_gamma   90.00
#
_symmetry.space_group_name_H-M   'P 1'
#
loop_
_entity.id
_entity.type
_entity.pdbx_description
1 polymer ?
#
loop_
_entity_poly.entity_id
_entity_poly.type
_entity_poly.pdbx_seq_one_letter_code
_entity_poly.pdbx_strand_id
1 'polypeptide(L)'
;MITTLDPGMAPYIKSGGDIDIVVTSNKEVNVEAVRDAFQEVFGMALVTAEPGQSNIAPQPVGYAAGVKGAQERIDSLRRVGVIHEKQPVVSLENFIAELFPDK
;
A
#
# COMPACT_ATOMS: atom_id res chain seq x y z
N MET A 1 -33.46 16.24 6.40
CA MET A 1 -32.34 16.46 7.32
C MET A 1 -31.09 16.56 6.44
N ILE A 2 -30.56 17.77 6.27
CA ILE A 2 -29.41 18.00 5.39
C ILE A 2 -28.17 17.88 6.29
N THR A 3 -27.43 16.78 6.16
CA THR A 3 -26.13 16.66 6.82
C THR A 3 -25.16 17.43 5.94
N THR A 4 -24.86 18.67 6.28
CA THR A 4 -23.68 19.37 5.75
C THR A 4 -22.46 18.62 6.27
N LEU A 5 -22.05 17.61 5.51
CA LEU A 5 -20.85 16.82 5.76
C LEU A 5 -19.65 17.72 5.51
N ASP A 6 -18.87 17.94 6.57
CA ASP A 6 -17.55 18.54 6.48
C ASP A 6 -16.73 17.72 5.46
N PRO A 7 -16.17 18.33 4.40
CA PRO A 7 -15.38 17.64 3.39
C PRO A 7 -14.26 16.75 3.98
N GLY A 8 -13.76 17.09 5.18
CA GLY A 8 -12.75 16.30 5.89
C GLY A 8 -13.23 14.95 6.44
N MET A 9 -14.54 14.69 6.47
CA MET A 9 -15.11 13.45 7.06
C MET A 9 -15.39 12.34 6.03
N ALA A 10 -15.33 12.64 4.73
CA ALA A 10 -15.55 11.67 3.67
C ALA A 10 -14.68 10.38 3.78
N PRO A 11 -13.39 10.45 4.17
CA PRO A 11 -12.55 9.25 4.31
C PRO A 11 -12.99 8.33 5.46
N TYR A 12 -13.55 8.91 6.52
CA TYR A 12 -13.93 8.17 7.73
C TYR A 12 -15.28 7.48 7.59
N ILE A 13 -16.18 7.98 6.73
CA ILE A 13 -17.48 7.35 6.45
C ILE A 13 -17.31 5.97 5.82
N LYS A 14 -16.25 5.82 5.01
CA LYS A 14 -15.91 4.56 4.34
C LYS A 14 -14.84 3.76 5.08
N SER A 15 -14.39 4.24 6.25
CA SER A 15 -13.49 3.49 7.13
C SER A 15 -14.29 2.49 7.97
N GLY A 16 -13.83 1.24 8.01
CA GLY A 16 -14.49 0.12 8.70
C GLY A 16 -14.89 -1.02 7.75
N GLY A 17 -15.67 -1.97 8.25
CA GLY A 17 -16.09 -3.18 7.52
C GLY A 17 -15.17 -4.39 7.76
N ASP A 18 -15.40 -5.46 7.01
CA ASP A 18 -14.67 -6.73 7.15
C ASP A 18 -13.32 -6.74 6.41
N ILE A 19 -13.03 -5.69 5.64
CA ILE A 19 -11.79 -5.55 4.87
C ILE A 19 -10.80 -4.69 5.67
N ASP A 20 -9.74 -5.32 6.16
CA ASP A 20 -8.60 -4.67 6.81
C ASP A 20 -7.32 -4.96 6.01
N ILE A 21 -6.65 -3.89 5.57
CA ILE A 21 -5.46 -3.94 4.74
C ILE A 21 -4.37 -3.07 5.32
N VAL A 22 -3.14 -3.59 5.26
CA VAL A 22 -1.94 -2.84 5.58
C VAL A 22 -1.19 -2.45 4.30
N VAL A 23 -0.82 -1.18 4.21
CA VAL A 23 0.04 -0.65 3.16
C VAL A 23 1.44 -0.48 3.72
N THR A 24 2.45 -1.06 3.09
CA THR A 24 3.84 -1.02 3.60
C THR A 24 4.56 0.31 3.31
N SER A 25 3.86 1.45 3.38
CA SER A 25 4.34 2.78 3.04
C SER A 25 3.71 3.82 3.94
N ASN A 26 4.50 4.80 4.38
CA ASN A 26 4.02 5.99 5.11
C ASN A 26 3.82 7.22 4.21
N LYS A 27 4.10 7.10 2.90
CA LYS A 27 3.83 8.18 1.94
C LYS A 27 2.33 8.29 1.72
N GLU A 28 1.76 9.43 2.08
CA GLU A 28 0.32 9.68 2.01
C GLU A 28 -0.27 9.40 0.62
N VAL A 29 0.38 9.86 -0.45
CA VAL A 29 -0.05 9.59 -1.83
C VAL A 29 -0.21 8.09 -2.15
N ASN A 30 0.62 7.22 -1.58
CA ASN A 30 0.51 5.78 -1.79
C ASN A 30 -0.65 5.21 -0.97
N VAL A 31 -0.81 5.67 0.27
CA VAL A 31 -1.85 5.20 1.19
C VAL A 31 -3.23 5.63 0.69
N GLU A 32 -3.36 6.87 0.23
CA GLU A 32 -4.59 7.41 -0.37
C GLU A 32 -4.96 6.68 -1.65
N ALA A 33 -4.01 6.46 -2.56
CA ALA A 33 -4.28 5.71 -3.79
C ALA A 33 -4.79 4.29 -3.51
N VAL A 34 -4.22 3.60 -2.51
CA VAL A 34 -4.72 2.28 -2.10
C VAL A 34 -6.10 2.40 -1.44
N ARG A 35 -6.30 3.38 -0.56
CA ARG A 35 -7.60 3.60 0.11
C ARG A 35 -8.71 3.84 -0.90
N ASP A 36 -8.49 4.73 -1.87
CA ASP A 36 -9.48 5.06 -2.89
C ASP A 36 -9.82 3.83 -3.73
N ALA A 37 -8.80 3.09 -4.20
CA ALA A 37 -9.01 1.87 -4.99
C ALA A 37 -9.80 0.80 -4.22
N PHE A 38 -9.47 0.57 -2.94
CA PHE A 38 -10.17 -0.45 -2.15
C PHE A 38 -11.57 -0.02 -1.75
N GLN A 39 -11.79 1.26 -1.44
CA GLN A 39 -13.12 1.78 -1.15
C GLN A 39 -14.01 1.85 -2.40
N GLU A 40 -13.44 2.04 -3.58
CA GLU A 40 -14.18 1.97 -4.85
C GLU A 40 -14.64 0.53 -5.15
N VAL A 41 -13.75 -0.46 -4.97
CA VAL A 41 -14.03 -1.86 -5.33
C VAL A 41 -14.86 -2.59 -4.25
N PHE A 42 -14.56 -2.36 -2.97
CA PHE A 42 -15.13 -3.10 -1.85
C PHE A 42 -16.10 -2.29 -0.98
N GLY A 43 -16.24 -0.98 -1.24
CA GLY A 43 -17.11 -0.09 -0.48
C GLY A 43 -16.48 0.37 0.84
N MET A 44 -16.53 -0.49 1.87
CA MET A 44 -15.96 -0.21 3.20
C MET A 44 -14.65 -0.98 3.36
N ALA A 45 -13.56 -0.24 3.58
CA ALA A 45 -12.24 -0.81 3.79
C ALA A 45 -11.45 0.02 4.80
N LEU A 46 -10.87 -0.65 5.78
CA LEU A 46 -9.86 -0.09 6.66
C LEU A 46 -8.48 -0.24 6.01
N VAL A 47 -7.79 0.89 5.84
CA VAL A 47 -6.44 0.91 5.25
C VAL A 47 -5.49 1.55 6.24
N THR A 48 -4.57 0.74 6.76
CA THR A 48 -3.56 1.11 7.76
C THR A 48 -2.20 1.25 7.09
N ALA A 49 -1.43 2.27 7.45
CA ALA A 49 -0.13 2.56 6.87
C ALA A 49 0.99 2.15 7.83
N GLU A 50 1.87 1.24 7.40
CA GLU A 50 3.01 0.77 8.19
C GLU A 50 4.31 0.89 7.38
N PRO A 51 5.37 1.52 7.91
CA PRO A 51 6.61 1.71 7.16
C PRO A 51 7.43 0.41 7.07
N GLY A 52 7.37 -0.28 5.92
CA GLY A 52 8.20 -1.45 5.66
C GLY A 52 9.64 -1.09 5.26
N GLN A 53 10.59 -1.96 5.61
CA GLN A 53 12.01 -1.82 5.26
C GLN A 53 12.41 -2.78 4.15
N SER A 54 13.32 -2.34 3.28
CA SER A 54 13.90 -3.15 2.21
C SER A 54 15.39 -2.86 2.12
N ASN A 55 16.18 -3.90 1.84
CA ASN A 55 17.63 -3.80 1.62
C ASN A 55 17.97 -3.58 0.14
N ILE A 56 16.96 -3.53 -0.74
CA ILE A 56 17.15 -3.13 -2.13
C ILE A 56 17.52 -1.64 -2.18
N ALA A 57 18.36 -1.28 -3.15
CA ALA A 57 18.74 0.10 -3.38
C ALA A 57 17.49 1.01 -3.46
N PRO A 58 17.54 2.25 -2.92
CA PRO A 58 16.39 3.17 -2.95
C PRO A 58 15.82 3.43 -4.35
N GLN A 59 16.66 3.26 -5.39
CA GLN A 59 16.25 3.25 -6.79
C GLN A 59 16.53 1.86 -7.38
N PRO A 60 15.55 0.94 -7.33
CA PRO A 60 15.66 -0.36 -7.99
C PRO A 60 15.78 -0.18 -9.51
N VAL A 61 16.68 -0.95 -10.12
CA VAL A 61 16.79 -1.07 -11.59
C VAL A 61 16.41 -2.50 -11.97
N GLY A 62 15.47 -2.62 -12.89
CA GLY A 62 14.89 -3.89 -13.33
C GLY A 62 13.70 -4.35 -12.48
N TYR A 63 12.77 -5.03 -13.14
CA TYR A 63 11.54 -5.56 -12.55
C TYR A 63 11.82 -6.49 -11.35
N ALA A 64 12.81 -7.37 -11.47
CA ALA A 64 13.16 -8.32 -10.40
C ALA A 64 13.58 -7.61 -9.11
N ALA A 65 14.34 -6.52 -9.21
CA ALA A 65 14.75 -5.73 -8.06
C ALA A 65 13.54 -5.01 -7.43
N GLY A 66 12.63 -4.48 -8.26
CA GLY A 66 11.38 -3.87 -7.79
C GLY A 66 10.48 -4.85 -7.03
N VAL A 67 10.23 -6.03 -7.59
CA VAL A 67 9.41 -7.07 -6.95
C VAL A 67 10.05 -7.55 -5.64
N LYS A 68 11.37 -7.77 -5.64
CA LYS A 68 12.09 -8.15 -4.42
C LYS A 68 12.02 -7.05 -3.36
N GLY A 69 12.10 -5.78 -3.76
CA GLY A 69 11.98 -4.64 -2.85
C GLY A 69 10.63 -4.59 -2.15
N ALA A 70 9.54 -4.73 -2.91
CA ALA A 70 8.18 -4.82 -2.39
C ALA A 70 8.01 -6.00 -1.43
N GLN A 71 8.52 -7.18 -1.79
CA GLN A 71 8.44 -8.37 -0.96
C GLN A 71 9.20 -8.20 0.36
N GLU A 72 10.40 -7.64 0.34
CA GLU A 72 11.18 -7.39 1.55
C GLU A 72 10.48 -6.43 2.51
N ARG A 73 9.76 -5.41 1.99
CA ARG A 73 8.96 -4.52 2.85
C ARG A 73 7.87 -5.28 3.59
N ILE A 74 7.16 -6.18 2.92
CA ILE A 74 6.12 -7.03 3.55
C ILE A 74 6.77 -7.93 4.60
N ASP A 75 7.86 -8.61 4.24
CA ASP A 75 8.54 -9.57 5.11
C ASP A 75 9.16 -8.89 6.34
N SER A 76 9.61 -7.64 6.20
CA SER A 76 10.16 -6.86 7.31
C SER A 76 9.12 -6.66 8.42
N LEU A 77 7.89 -6.28 8.05
CA LEU A 77 6.79 -6.04 8.98
C LEU A 77 6.28 -7.34 9.61
N ARG A 78 6.26 -8.44 8.84
CA ARG A 78 5.94 -9.78 9.37
C ARG A 78 6.96 -10.24 10.39
N ARG A 79 8.26 -10.05 10.11
CA ARG A 79 9.36 -10.47 10.99
C ARG A 79 9.31 -9.78 12.34
N VAL A 80 8.92 -8.50 12.39
CA VAL A 80 8.79 -7.74 13.64
C VAL A 80 7.42 -7.93 14.31
N GLY A 81 6.51 -8.68 13.70
CA GLY A 81 5.19 -8.97 14.27
C GLY A 81 4.17 -7.83 14.16
N VAL A 82 4.43 -6.83 13.31
CA VAL A 82 3.48 -5.72 13.07
C VAL A 82 2.26 -6.20 12.27
N ILE A 83 2.47 -7.13 11.33
CA ILE A 83 1.39 -7.71 10.51
C ILE A 83 1.40 -9.24 10.57
N HIS A 84 0.22 -9.85 10.52
CA HIS A 84 0.07 -11.31 10.50
C HIS A 84 0.29 -11.85 9.08
N GLU A 85 0.82 -13.08 8.95
CA GLU A 85 0.98 -13.78 7.66
C GLU A 85 -0.27 -13.87 6.77
N LYS A 86 -1.47 -13.90 7.37
CA LYS A 86 -2.77 -14.05 6.68
C LYS A 86 -3.49 -12.72 6.48
N GLN A 87 -2.93 -11.64 7.02
CA GLN A 87 -3.48 -10.31 6.80
C GLN A 87 -3.20 -9.91 5.35
N PRO A 88 -4.16 -9.35 4.61
CA PRO A 88 -3.93 -8.76 3.31
C PRO A 88 -2.98 -7.56 3.42
N VAL A 89 -1.99 -7.49 2.52
CA VAL A 89 -0.95 -6.45 2.54
C VAL A 89 -0.70 -5.96 1.12
N VAL A 90 -0.57 -4.65 0.97
CA VAL A 90 -0.19 -4.00 -0.28
C VAL A 90 1.17 -3.34 -0.12
N SER A 91 2.10 -3.68 -1.02
CA SER A 91 3.39 -2.99 -1.13
C SER A 91 3.53 -2.41 -2.52
N LEU A 92 4.07 -1.19 -2.60
CA LEU A 92 4.31 -0.47 -3.84
C LEU A 92 5.82 -0.23 -3.97
N GLU A 93 6.38 -0.55 -5.14
CA GLU A 93 7.79 -0.30 -5.44
C GLU A 93 7.93 0.27 -6.84
N ASN A 94 8.58 1.42 -6.95
CA ASN A 94 8.93 2.03 -8.22
C ASN A 94 10.31 1.49 -8.64
N PHE A 95 10.47 1.18 -9.93
CA PHE A 95 11.75 0.72 -10.46
C PHE A 95 12.02 1.35 -11.84
N ILE A 96 13.29 1.40 -12.23
CA ILE A 96 13.70 1.81 -13.58
C ILE A 96 13.72 0.57 -14.47
N ALA A 97 13.01 0.60 -15.58
CA ALA A 97 13.14 -0.40 -16.63
C ALA A 97 14.16 0.08 -17.66
N GLU A 98 15.13 -0.76 -17.99
CA GLU A 98 16.02 -0.51 -19.13
C GLU A 98 15.39 -1.11 -20.38
N LEU A 99 15.05 -0.26 -21.34
CA LEU A 99 14.51 -0.67 -22.63
C LEU A 99 15.66 -0.64 -23.63
N PHE A 100 16.05 -1.83 -24.10
CA PHE A 100 16.97 -1.96 -25.21
C PHE A 100 16.14 -2.10 -26.50
N PRO A 101 16.63 -1.59 -27.65
CA PRO A 101 16.01 -1.92 -28.93
C PRO A 101 15.94 -3.44 -29.05
N ASP A 102 14.75 -3.96 -29.36
CA ASP A 102 14.63 -5.37 -29.71
C ASP A 102 15.61 -5.68 -30.87
N LYS A 103 16.14 -6.91 -30.87
CA LYS A 103 16.79 -7.46 -32.06
C LYS A 103 15.77 -7.67 -33.17
#